data_AF-A0AAX3KRQ6-F1
#
_entry.id   AF-A0AAX3KRQ6-F1
#
_cell.length_a   1.000
_cell.length_b   1.000
_cell.length_c   1.000
_cell.angle_alpha   90.00
_cell.angle_beta   90.00
_cell.angle_gamma   90.00
#
_symmetry.space_group_name_H-M   'P 1'
#
loop_
_entity.id
_entity.type
_entity.pdbx_description
1 polymer ?
#
loop_
_entity_poly.entity_id
_entity_poly.type
_entity_poly.pdbx_seq_one_letter_code
_entity_poly.pdbx_strand_id
1 'polypeptide(L)'
;MSSDNQYSMQNPLTQYPQPEFPKQPQEAPGLAQVMQPRPDHGETSYKGFGRLAGRKALITGADSGIGRATAIAYAREGADLVLNYLPEEETDAQEVVKLVEAEGRKVVCVPGDLKDEAFCTQLVSKAKEALGGLDILVNVAGKQTAVQDIAELTTEQFDATYKTNVYALFWLCKAALPHLPAGAAIINTTSIQATQPSEFLLDYASTKAAITNFTKGLAKQVAAKGIRVNAVAPGPFWTPLQPSGGQPQEKIPTFGGETVFKRPGQPAELAPIYVLLASQESSYVTGEVYGATGGMG
;
A
#
# COMPACT_ATOMS: atom_id res chain seq x y z
N MET A 1 -5.48 25.28 -18.54
CA MET A 1 -4.35 25.26 -17.59
C MET A 1 -3.57 24.01 -17.90
N SER A 2 -2.27 24.10 -18.18
CA SER A 2 -1.41 22.91 -18.31
C SER A 2 -1.52 22.14 -17.00
N SER A 3 -2.21 20.99 -16.99
CA SER A 3 -2.27 20.14 -15.81
C SER A 3 -0.94 19.39 -15.70
N ASP A 4 -0.04 19.96 -14.92
CA ASP A 4 1.21 19.31 -14.56
C ASP A 4 0.87 17.92 -14.01
N ASN A 5 1.51 16.92 -14.60
CA ASN A 5 1.31 15.50 -14.31
C ASN A 5 2.66 14.89 -13.92
N GLN A 6 2.70 13.58 -13.64
CA GLN A 6 3.92 12.94 -13.16
C GLN A 6 5.09 12.96 -14.16
N TYR A 7 4.87 13.34 -15.42
CA TYR A 7 5.91 13.47 -16.46
C TYR A 7 6.40 14.90 -16.69
N SER A 8 5.75 15.88 -16.05
CA SER A 8 6.13 17.28 -16.18
C SER A 8 7.37 17.53 -15.31
N MET A 9 8.43 18.11 -15.88
CA MET A 9 9.66 18.41 -15.15
C MET A 9 9.35 19.41 -14.02
N GLN A 10 9.52 18.96 -12.78
CA GLN A 10 9.20 19.71 -11.57
C GLN A 10 10.34 19.58 -10.57
N ASN A 11 10.48 20.56 -9.67
CA ASN A 11 11.39 20.45 -8.54
C ASN A 11 10.78 19.53 -7.48
N PRO A 12 11.35 18.33 -7.22
CA PRO A 12 10.76 17.39 -6.27
C PRO A 12 10.74 17.91 -4.83
N LEU A 13 11.57 18.91 -4.49
CA LEU A 13 11.58 19.50 -3.14
C LEU A 13 10.28 20.24 -2.82
N THR A 14 9.65 20.87 -3.80
CA THR A 14 8.49 21.77 -3.63
C THR A 14 7.25 21.28 -4.38
N GLN A 15 7.29 20.09 -4.97
CA GLN A 15 6.19 19.53 -5.75
C GLN A 15 4.95 19.22 -4.90
N TYR A 16 5.13 18.96 -3.59
CA TYR A 16 4.09 18.60 -2.64
C TYR A 16 4.20 19.40 -1.35
N PRO A 17 3.15 19.43 -0.50
CA PRO A 17 3.17 20.16 0.77
C PRO A 17 4.36 19.81 1.66
N GLN A 18 4.94 20.82 2.28
CA GLN A 18 5.98 20.70 3.29
C GLN A 18 5.38 20.97 4.69
N PRO A 19 5.99 20.44 5.77
CA PRO A 19 5.69 20.87 7.14
C PRO A 19 5.73 22.41 7.30
N GLU A 20 5.02 23.03 8.25
CA GLU A 20 4.32 22.43 9.40
C GLU A 20 2.86 22.02 9.10
N PHE A 21 2.49 20.80 9.50
CA PHE A 21 1.10 20.30 9.42
C PHE A 21 0.32 20.53 10.73
N PRO A 22 -1.01 20.66 10.70
CA PRO A 22 -1.79 20.69 11.93
C PRO A 22 -1.77 19.33 12.65
N LYS A 23 -1.80 19.35 13.98
CA LYS A 23 -2.17 18.17 14.77
C LYS A 23 -3.61 17.77 14.41
N GLN A 24 -3.84 16.49 14.17
CA GLN A 24 -5.10 16.02 13.60
C GLN A 24 -5.40 14.56 14.01
N PRO A 25 -5.49 14.25 15.31
CA PRO A 25 -5.71 12.89 15.78
C PRO A 25 -6.98 12.29 15.18
N GLN A 26 -6.91 11.01 14.84
CA GLN A 26 -8.04 10.21 14.37
C GLN A 26 -8.07 8.86 15.08
N GLU A 27 -9.25 8.24 15.16
CA GLU A 27 -9.34 6.83 15.52
C GLU A 27 -8.85 5.96 14.35
N ALA A 28 -8.13 4.89 14.65
CA ALA A 28 -7.71 3.92 13.62
C ALA A 28 -8.94 3.22 13.02
N PRO A 29 -8.98 2.99 11.70
CA PRO A 29 -7.86 3.13 10.75
C PRO A 29 -7.65 4.55 10.18
N GLY A 30 -8.55 5.49 10.49
CA GLY A 30 -8.53 6.86 10.00
C GLY A 30 -9.15 7.02 8.61
N LEU A 31 -9.36 8.26 8.18
CA LEU A 31 -9.91 8.59 6.87
C LEU A 31 -9.03 9.66 6.19
N ALA A 32 -8.73 9.46 4.92
CA ALA A 32 -7.95 10.38 4.09
C ALA A 32 -8.72 11.67 3.81
N GLN A 33 -10.03 11.59 3.60
CA GLN A 33 -10.86 12.76 3.32
C GLN A 33 -10.87 13.82 4.43
N VAL A 34 -10.57 13.46 5.69
CA VAL A 34 -10.55 14.40 6.83
C VAL A 34 -9.15 14.88 7.23
N MET A 35 -8.11 14.40 6.54
CA MET A 35 -6.74 14.85 6.78
C MET A 35 -6.49 16.28 6.25
N GLN A 36 -5.53 16.96 6.85
CA GLN A 36 -5.17 18.35 6.55
C GLN A 36 -3.63 18.48 6.38
N PRO A 37 -3.12 18.70 5.15
CA PRO A 37 -3.86 18.68 3.90
C PRO A 37 -4.38 17.27 3.58
N ARG A 38 -5.36 17.18 2.69
CA ARG A 38 -5.80 15.90 2.12
C ARG A 38 -4.64 15.28 1.32
N PRO A 39 -4.33 13.98 1.49
CA PRO A 39 -3.28 13.33 0.71
C PRO A 39 -3.58 13.35 -0.79
N ASP A 40 -2.53 13.50 -1.60
CA ASP A 40 -2.62 13.31 -3.05
C ASP A 40 -2.30 11.86 -3.40
N HIS A 41 -3.28 11.16 -3.99
CA HIS A 41 -3.15 9.77 -4.42
C HIS A 41 -2.97 9.65 -5.93
N GLY A 42 -2.85 10.76 -6.63
CA GLY A 42 -2.72 10.82 -8.08
C GLY A 42 -4.05 11.01 -8.79
N GLU A 43 -5.13 11.37 -8.10
CA GLU A 43 -6.48 11.53 -8.66
C GLU A 43 -6.49 12.44 -9.89
N THR A 44 -5.66 13.46 -9.93
CA THR A 44 -5.57 14.40 -11.06
C THR A 44 -4.26 14.30 -11.84
N SER A 45 -3.20 13.77 -11.21
CA SER A 45 -1.84 13.84 -11.74
C SER A 45 -1.41 12.56 -12.47
N TYR A 46 -1.82 11.36 -12.04
CA TYR A 46 -1.34 10.10 -12.65
C TYR A 46 -1.96 9.88 -14.03
N LYS A 47 -1.17 9.84 -15.11
CA LYS A 47 -1.63 9.40 -16.44
C LYS A 47 -1.14 7.99 -16.76
N GLY A 48 -2.05 7.12 -17.24
CA GLY A 48 -1.72 5.74 -17.64
C GLY A 48 -1.40 5.61 -19.13
N PHE A 49 -0.75 4.49 -19.49
CA PHE A 49 -0.29 4.16 -20.85
C PHE A 49 -0.66 2.73 -21.27
N GLY A 50 -1.63 2.11 -20.59
CA GLY A 50 -2.07 0.75 -20.90
C GLY A 50 -1.07 -0.34 -20.48
N ARG A 51 -0.16 -0.05 -19.53
CA ARG A 51 0.89 -0.99 -19.09
C ARG A 51 0.33 -2.24 -18.38
N LEU A 52 -0.92 -2.19 -17.94
CA LEU A 52 -1.62 -3.28 -17.26
C LEU A 52 -2.96 -3.63 -17.94
N ALA A 53 -3.06 -3.39 -19.26
CA ALA A 53 -4.28 -3.64 -20.01
C ALA A 53 -4.78 -5.09 -19.83
N GLY A 54 -6.02 -5.23 -19.34
CA GLY A 54 -6.70 -6.52 -19.13
C GLY A 54 -6.22 -7.32 -17.91
N ARG A 55 -5.35 -6.74 -17.06
CA ARG A 55 -4.90 -7.36 -15.81
C ARG A 55 -5.99 -7.37 -14.75
N LYS A 56 -5.88 -8.28 -13.79
CA LYS A 56 -6.87 -8.54 -12.74
C LYS A 56 -6.20 -8.47 -11.38
N ALA A 57 -6.46 -7.40 -10.63
CA ALA A 57 -5.74 -7.09 -9.41
C ALA A 57 -6.62 -7.17 -8.16
N LEU A 58 -6.10 -7.80 -7.10
CA LEU A 58 -6.61 -7.65 -5.74
C LEU A 58 -5.66 -6.74 -4.96
N ILE A 59 -6.19 -5.67 -4.37
CA ILE A 59 -5.44 -4.69 -3.56
C ILE A 59 -6.07 -4.61 -2.17
N THR A 60 -5.29 -4.87 -1.12
CA THR A 60 -5.74 -4.68 0.28
C THR A 60 -5.38 -3.29 0.79
N GLY A 61 -6.20 -2.71 1.67
CA GLY A 61 -6.03 -1.33 2.17
C GLY A 61 -6.11 -0.31 1.03
N ALA A 62 -7.03 -0.54 0.09
CA ALA A 62 -7.10 0.20 -1.17
C ALA A 62 -8.01 1.43 -1.12
N ASP A 63 -8.72 1.63 -0.01
CA ASP A 63 -9.58 2.78 0.29
C ASP A 63 -8.80 4.10 0.37
N SER A 64 -7.58 4.07 0.92
CA SER A 64 -6.81 5.25 1.25
C SER A 64 -5.30 5.06 1.01
N GLY A 65 -4.54 6.15 1.12
CA GLY A 65 -3.08 6.13 1.12
C GLY A 65 -2.46 5.41 -0.09
N ILE A 66 -1.45 4.59 0.17
CA ILE A 66 -0.65 3.94 -0.88
C ILE A 66 -1.48 2.95 -1.69
N GLY A 67 -2.42 2.23 -1.05
CA GLY A 67 -3.29 1.29 -1.73
C GLY A 67 -4.24 2.00 -2.70
N ARG A 68 -4.81 3.15 -2.29
CA ARG A 68 -5.61 4.01 -3.16
C ARG A 68 -4.83 4.52 -4.37
N ALA A 69 -3.62 5.04 -4.15
CA ALA A 69 -2.78 5.50 -5.26
C ALA A 69 -2.44 4.37 -6.24
N THR A 70 -2.21 3.15 -5.71
CA THR A 70 -2.02 1.95 -6.51
C THR A 70 -3.27 1.59 -7.32
N ALA A 71 -4.46 1.63 -6.70
CA ALA A 71 -5.72 1.34 -7.37
C ALA A 71 -6.02 2.32 -8.51
N ILE A 72 -5.84 3.63 -8.28
CA ILE A 72 -6.01 4.67 -9.30
C ILE A 72 -5.06 4.40 -10.48
N ALA A 73 -3.78 4.18 -10.21
CA ALA A 73 -2.81 3.91 -11.26
C ALA A 73 -3.10 2.62 -12.03
N TYR A 74 -3.50 1.54 -11.35
CA TYR A 74 -3.80 0.27 -12.01
C TYR A 74 -5.01 0.38 -12.93
N ALA A 75 -6.07 1.08 -12.50
CA ALA A 75 -7.23 1.35 -13.35
C ALA A 75 -6.84 2.14 -14.60
N ARG A 76 -6.06 3.22 -14.44
CA ARG A 76 -5.55 4.03 -15.55
C ARG A 76 -4.63 3.29 -16.50
N GLU A 77 -3.93 2.27 -15.99
CA GLU A 77 -3.08 1.39 -16.80
C GLU A 77 -3.87 0.24 -17.43
N GLY A 78 -5.18 0.14 -17.17
CA GLY A 78 -6.11 -0.77 -17.84
C GLY A 78 -6.46 -2.05 -17.10
N ALA A 79 -6.21 -2.12 -15.78
CA ALA A 79 -6.55 -3.27 -14.95
C ALA A 79 -7.98 -3.18 -14.36
N ASP A 80 -8.63 -4.34 -14.20
CA ASP A 80 -9.84 -4.49 -13.39
C ASP A 80 -9.45 -4.87 -11.95
N LEU A 81 -10.20 -4.36 -10.96
CA LEU A 81 -9.77 -4.33 -9.57
C LEU A 81 -10.77 -4.98 -8.60
N VAL A 82 -10.24 -5.61 -7.56
CA VAL A 82 -10.95 -5.90 -6.32
C VAL A 82 -10.25 -5.15 -5.19
N LEU A 83 -11.04 -4.40 -4.43
CA LEU A 83 -10.56 -3.52 -3.35
C LEU A 83 -11.00 -4.11 -2.01
N ASN A 84 -10.05 -4.36 -1.12
CA ASN A 84 -10.31 -4.68 0.28
C ASN A 84 -9.89 -3.52 1.18
N TYR A 85 -10.67 -3.32 2.24
CA TYR A 85 -10.55 -2.27 3.26
C TYR A 85 -11.43 -2.67 4.46
N LEU A 86 -11.40 -1.93 5.57
CA LEU A 86 -12.30 -2.14 6.70
C LEU A 86 -13.65 -1.43 6.49
N PRO A 87 -14.78 -1.98 6.97
CA PRO A 87 -16.10 -1.36 6.75
C PRO A 87 -16.21 0.12 7.14
N GLU A 88 -15.45 0.55 8.14
CA GLU A 88 -15.42 1.94 8.62
C GLU A 88 -14.82 2.92 7.58
N GLU A 89 -14.04 2.41 6.63
CA GLU A 89 -13.36 3.17 5.57
C GLU A 89 -14.21 3.29 4.27
N GLU A 90 -15.45 2.82 4.28
CA GLU A 90 -16.34 2.75 3.11
C GLU A 90 -16.43 4.08 2.35
N THR A 91 -16.46 5.20 3.07
CA THR A 91 -16.54 6.53 2.45
C THR A 91 -15.33 6.88 1.57
N ASP A 92 -14.11 6.52 2.00
CA ASP A 92 -12.90 6.71 1.20
C ASP A 92 -12.88 5.71 0.02
N ALA A 93 -13.26 4.45 0.27
CA ALA A 93 -13.32 3.41 -0.76
C ALA A 93 -14.26 3.78 -1.92
N GLN A 94 -15.41 4.38 -1.63
CA GLN A 94 -16.38 4.81 -2.65
C GLN A 94 -15.85 5.94 -3.55
N GLU A 95 -14.89 6.74 -3.10
CA GLU A 95 -14.19 7.67 -4.00
C GLU A 95 -13.27 6.94 -4.98
N VAL A 96 -12.59 5.88 -4.51
CA VAL A 96 -11.75 5.03 -5.37
C VAL A 96 -12.59 4.32 -6.42
N VAL A 97 -13.75 3.78 -6.04
CA VAL A 97 -14.72 3.18 -6.98
C VAL A 97 -15.05 4.13 -8.13
N LYS A 98 -15.44 5.37 -7.81
CA LYS A 98 -15.78 6.39 -8.83
C LYS A 98 -14.61 6.68 -9.77
N LEU A 99 -13.39 6.74 -9.24
CA LEU A 99 -12.18 6.96 -10.05
C LEU A 99 -11.91 5.79 -10.99
N VAL A 100 -12.08 4.55 -10.53
CA VAL A 100 -11.85 3.35 -11.33
C VAL A 100 -12.92 3.19 -12.42
N GLU A 101 -14.19 3.42 -12.08
CA GLU A 101 -15.30 3.39 -13.03
C GLU A 101 -15.17 4.48 -14.11
N ALA A 102 -14.64 5.66 -13.76
CA ALA A 102 -14.37 6.73 -14.72
C ALA A 102 -13.33 6.35 -15.79
N GLU A 103 -12.42 5.41 -15.50
CA GLU A 103 -11.48 4.84 -16.46
C GLU A 103 -12.08 3.67 -17.27
N GLY A 104 -13.38 3.38 -17.09
CA GLY A 104 -14.09 2.30 -17.77
C GLY A 104 -13.70 0.90 -17.29
N ARG A 105 -13.21 0.79 -16.04
CA ARG A 105 -12.72 -0.46 -15.47
C ARG A 105 -13.69 -1.05 -14.46
N LYS A 106 -13.68 -2.38 -14.37
CA LYS A 106 -14.47 -3.12 -13.39
C LYS A 106 -13.82 -2.96 -12.01
N VAL A 107 -14.62 -2.65 -11.01
CA VAL A 107 -14.21 -2.57 -9.62
C VAL A 107 -15.21 -3.32 -8.74
N VAL A 108 -14.72 -4.09 -7.77
CA VAL A 108 -15.55 -4.75 -6.76
C VAL A 108 -14.95 -4.52 -5.38
N CYS A 109 -15.76 -4.00 -4.47
CA CYS A 109 -15.38 -3.83 -3.07
C CYS A 109 -15.70 -5.08 -2.25
N VAL A 110 -14.74 -5.48 -1.40
CA VAL A 110 -14.90 -6.58 -0.46
C VAL A 110 -14.37 -6.12 0.91
N PRO A 111 -15.17 -5.33 1.66
CA PRO A 111 -14.79 -4.88 2.98
C PRO A 111 -14.73 -6.04 3.97
N GLY A 112 -13.77 -6.00 4.89
CA GLY A 112 -13.64 -6.96 5.99
C GLY A 112 -12.22 -7.06 6.55
N ASP A 113 -12.12 -7.70 7.71
CA ASP A 113 -10.90 -7.73 8.52
C ASP A 113 -9.96 -8.87 8.12
N LEU A 114 -8.73 -8.50 7.74
CA LEU A 114 -7.69 -9.45 7.35
C LEU A 114 -7.09 -10.24 8.52
N LYS A 115 -7.46 -9.93 9.78
CA LYS A 115 -7.07 -10.75 10.94
C LYS A 115 -7.76 -12.12 10.98
N ASP A 116 -8.75 -12.36 10.12
CA ASP A 116 -9.45 -13.63 9.96
C ASP A 116 -8.94 -14.41 8.72
N GLU A 117 -8.40 -15.62 8.94
CA GLU A 117 -7.92 -16.52 7.86
C GLU A 117 -9.04 -16.92 6.89
N ALA A 118 -10.24 -17.20 7.41
CA ALA A 118 -11.38 -17.58 6.60
C ALA A 118 -11.81 -16.42 5.70
N PHE A 119 -11.81 -15.19 6.22
CA PHE A 119 -12.05 -14.00 5.41
C PHE A 119 -10.98 -13.81 4.33
N CYS A 120 -9.69 -13.94 4.67
CA CYS A 120 -8.60 -13.84 3.67
C CYS A 120 -8.78 -14.84 2.52
N THR A 121 -9.18 -16.07 2.84
CA THR A 121 -9.46 -17.11 1.83
C THR A 121 -10.66 -16.74 0.97
N GLN A 122 -11.75 -16.26 1.59
CA GLN A 122 -12.95 -15.81 0.87
C GLN A 122 -12.68 -14.59 -0.02
N LEU A 123 -11.85 -13.65 0.44
CA LEU A 123 -11.48 -12.45 -0.30
C LEU A 123 -10.81 -12.83 -1.63
N VAL A 124 -9.83 -13.73 -1.61
CA VAL A 124 -9.17 -14.21 -2.83
C VAL A 124 -10.15 -14.94 -3.75
N SER A 125 -11.03 -15.79 -3.20
CA SER A 125 -12.06 -16.48 -4.00
C SER A 125 -12.99 -15.49 -4.69
N LYS A 126 -13.51 -14.50 -3.95
CA LYS A 126 -14.38 -13.44 -4.49
C LYS A 126 -13.65 -12.61 -5.55
N ALA A 127 -12.37 -12.30 -5.34
CA ALA A 127 -11.59 -11.55 -6.31
C ALA A 127 -11.46 -12.31 -7.65
N LYS A 128 -11.09 -13.60 -7.57
CA LYS A 128 -11.00 -14.47 -8.75
C LYS A 128 -12.34 -14.58 -9.48
N GLU A 129 -13.43 -14.81 -8.76
CA GLU A 129 -14.77 -14.96 -9.35
C GLU A 129 -15.23 -13.65 -10.01
N ALA A 130 -15.12 -12.54 -9.28
CA ALA A 130 -15.54 -11.23 -9.75
C ALA A 130 -14.79 -10.81 -11.03
N LEU A 131 -13.48 -11.05 -11.09
CA LEU A 131 -12.67 -10.61 -12.23
C LEU A 131 -12.55 -11.66 -13.34
N GLY A 132 -13.03 -12.90 -13.13
CA GLY A 132 -12.82 -14.01 -14.05
C GLY A 132 -11.35 -14.47 -14.12
N GLY A 133 -10.61 -14.31 -13.02
CA GLY A 133 -9.19 -14.62 -12.89
C GLY A 133 -8.49 -13.70 -11.88
N LEU A 134 -7.23 -13.98 -11.58
CA LEU A 134 -6.40 -13.14 -10.72
C LEU A 134 -4.94 -13.25 -11.19
N ASP A 135 -4.28 -12.12 -11.42
CA ASP A 135 -2.88 -12.09 -11.89
C ASP A 135 -2.01 -11.01 -11.24
N ILE A 136 -2.59 -10.17 -10.36
CA ILE A 136 -1.86 -9.27 -9.47
C ILE A 136 -2.44 -9.38 -8.05
N LEU A 137 -1.59 -9.62 -7.07
CA LEU A 137 -1.92 -9.47 -5.65
C LEU A 137 -1.06 -8.35 -5.05
N VAL A 138 -1.69 -7.35 -4.45
CA VAL A 138 -1.01 -6.26 -3.75
C VAL A 138 -1.40 -6.27 -2.27
N ASN A 139 -0.44 -6.61 -1.41
CA ASN A 139 -0.61 -6.59 0.04
C ASN A 139 -0.13 -5.23 0.57
N VAL A 140 -1.04 -4.26 0.73
CA VAL A 140 -0.74 -2.90 1.23
C VAL A 140 -1.29 -2.65 2.63
N ALA A 141 -2.44 -3.24 2.97
CA ALA A 141 -3.05 -3.11 4.29
C ALA A 141 -2.03 -3.35 5.41
N GLY A 142 -2.09 -2.52 6.44
CA GLY A 142 -1.18 -2.64 7.57
C GLY A 142 -1.71 -1.92 8.81
N LYS A 143 -1.40 -2.50 9.97
CA LYS A 143 -1.61 -1.90 11.29
C LYS A 143 -0.30 -1.33 11.81
N GLN A 144 -0.35 -0.13 12.35
CA GLN A 144 0.76 0.56 13.01
C GLN A 144 0.20 1.30 14.24
N THR A 145 0.85 1.15 15.39
CA THR A 145 0.45 1.85 16.62
C THR A 145 1.71 2.15 17.43
N ALA A 146 1.99 3.43 17.65
CA ALA A 146 3.19 3.86 18.36
C ALA A 146 3.08 3.59 19.86
N VAL A 147 4.11 2.97 20.43
CA VAL A 147 4.22 2.69 21.88
C VAL A 147 5.66 2.96 22.31
N GLN A 148 5.85 3.85 23.28
CA GLN A 148 7.19 4.34 23.67
C GLN A 148 8.01 3.31 24.43
N ASP A 149 7.36 2.51 25.29
CA ASP A 149 8.01 1.51 26.13
C ASP A 149 7.41 0.13 25.86
N ILE A 150 8.25 -0.89 25.68
CA ILE A 150 7.82 -2.28 25.52
C ILE A 150 7.00 -2.76 26.73
N ALA A 151 7.20 -2.20 27.92
CA ALA A 151 6.38 -2.51 29.10
C ALA A 151 4.90 -2.13 28.94
N GLU A 152 4.59 -1.18 28.04
CA GLU A 152 3.23 -0.74 27.70
C GLU A 152 2.68 -1.46 26.45
N LEU A 153 3.54 -2.16 25.70
CA LEU A 153 3.16 -2.89 24.51
C LEU A 153 2.43 -4.17 24.91
N THR A 154 1.10 -4.14 24.83
CA THR A 154 0.28 -5.29 25.21
C THR A 154 0.39 -6.44 24.21
N THR A 155 0.17 -7.66 24.70
CA THR A 155 0.09 -8.86 23.86
C THR A 155 -0.97 -8.71 22.77
N GLU A 156 -2.10 -8.08 23.10
CA GLU A 156 -3.21 -7.85 22.16
C GLU A 156 -2.79 -6.94 21.02
N GLN A 157 -2.05 -5.86 21.29
CA GLN A 157 -1.52 -5.01 20.23
C GLN A 157 -0.49 -5.77 19.39
N PHE A 158 0.47 -6.44 20.02
CA PHE A 158 1.51 -7.18 19.32
C PHE A 158 0.91 -8.24 18.37
N ASP A 159 -0.04 -9.05 18.86
CA ASP A 159 -0.77 -10.05 18.08
C ASP A 159 -1.59 -9.41 16.97
N ALA A 160 -2.32 -8.32 17.23
CA ALA A 160 -3.09 -7.63 16.21
C ALA A 160 -2.19 -7.08 15.08
N THR A 161 -1.04 -6.49 15.42
CA THR A 161 -0.06 -5.99 14.44
C THR A 161 0.50 -7.13 13.58
N TYR A 162 0.88 -8.25 14.21
CA TYR A 162 1.36 -9.43 13.46
C TYR A 162 0.26 -10.09 12.63
N LYS A 163 -0.97 -10.21 13.15
CA LYS A 163 -2.08 -10.81 12.40
C LYS A 163 -2.41 -10.01 11.15
N THR A 164 -2.51 -8.69 11.27
CA THR A 164 -2.78 -7.83 10.11
C THR A 164 -1.60 -7.81 9.13
N ASN A 165 -0.35 -7.74 9.61
CA ASN A 165 0.78 -7.46 8.72
C ASN A 165 1.46 -8.73 8.16
N VAL A 166 1.48 -9.83 8.93
CA VAL A 166 2.25 -11.05 8.60
C VAL A 166 1.34 -12.25 8.37
N TYR A 167 0.36 -12.50 9.24
CA TYR A 167 -0.53 -13.66 9.05
C TYR A 167 -1.43 -13.44 7.84
N ALA A 168 -2.04 -12.27 7.69
CA ALA A 168 -2.81 -11.91 6.51
C ALA A 168 -1.99 -12.04 5.22
N LEU A 169 -0.75 -11.53 5.21
CA LEU A 169 0.17 -11.69 4.08
C LEU A 169 0.32 -13.16 3.70
N PHE A 170 0.60 -14.02 4.69
CA PHE A 170 0.72 -15.46 4.49
C PHE A 170 -0.57 -16.09 3.96
N TRP A 171 -1.72 -15.82 4.58
CA TRP A 171 -3.02 -16.38 4.20
C TRP A 171 -3.44 -15.96 2.80
N LEU A 172 -3.29 -14.67 2.45
CA LEU A 172 -3.60 -14.13 1.13
C LEU A 172 -2.69 -14.74 0.06
N CYS A 173 -1.37 -14.81 0.30
CA CYS A 173 -0.44 -15.42 -0.65
C CYS A 173 -0.77 -16.91 -0.84
N LYS A 174 -0.97 -17.65 0.25
CA LYS A 174 -1.31 -19.08 0.23
C LYS A 174 -2.60 -19.33 -0.58
N ALA A 175 -3.65 -18.53 -0.35
CA ALA A 175 -4.92 -18.66 -1.06
C ALA A 175 -4.83 -18.22 -2.54
N ALA A 176 -4.02 -17.21 -2.87
CA ALA A 176 -3.91 -16.69 -4.22
C ALA A 176 -3.08 -17.57 -5.15
N LEU A 177 -2.01 -18.20 -4.65
CA LEU A 177 -1.04 -18.94 -5.48
C LEU A 177 -1.65 -20.02 -6.41
N PRO A 178 -2.69 -20.77 -6.04
CA PRO A 178 -3.35 -21.71 -6.95
C PRO A 178 -4.08 -21.05 -8.13
N HIS A 179 -4.27 -19.73 -8.10
CA HIS A 179 -5.03 -18.97 -9.10
C HIS A 179 -4.16 -18.04 -9.96
N LEU A 180 -2.90 -17.81 -9.56
CA LEU A 180 -1.97 -16.94 -10.27
C LEU A 180 -1.32 -17.70 -11.45
N PRO A 181 -1.50 -17.24 -12.71
CA PRO A 181 -0.83 -17.85 -13.86
C PRO A 181 0.66 -17.43 -13.95
N ALA A 182 1.42 -18.09 -14.81
CA ALA A 182 2.74 -17.59 -15.22
C ALA A 182 2.61 -16.16 -15.79
N GLY A 183 3.52 -15.28 -15.38
CA GLY A 183 3.46 -13.84 -15.66
C GLY A 183 2.77 -13.00 -14.58
N ALA A 184 2.16 -13.64 -13.57
CA ALA A 184 1.55 -12.93 -12.44
C ALA A 184 2.59 -12.29 -11.51
N ALA A 185 2.12 -11.30 -10.72
CA ALA A 185 2.95 -10.57 -9.77
C ALA A 185 2.30 -10.49 -8.39
N ILE A 186 3.09 -10.69 -7.34
CA ILE A 186 2.74 -10.39 -5.94
C ILE A 186 3.61 -9.21 -5.49
N ILE A 187 3.00 -8.18 -4.93
CA ILE A 187 3.69 -6.97 -4.47
C ILE A 187 3.30 -6.73 -3.01
N ASN A 188 4.29 -6.70 -2.13
CA ASN A 188 4.08 -6.52 -0.71
C ASN A 188 4.57 -5.15 -0.26
N THR A 189 3.90 -4.54 0.71
CA THR A 189 4.30 -3.24 1.25
C THR A 189 5.04 -3.41 2.57
N THR A 190 6.36 -3.30 2.53
CA THR A 190 7.22 -3.21 3.71
C THR A 190 7.36 -1.74 4.14
N SER A 191 8.49 -1.36 4.72
CA SER A 191 8.77 0.01 5.18
C SER A 191 10.28 0.18 5.36
N ILE A 192 10.76 1.41 5.34
CA ILE A 192 12.10 1.75 5.86
C ILE A 192 12.31 1.26 7.31
N GLN A 193 11.23 1.12 8.08
CA GLN A 193 11.26 0.58 9.45
C GLN A 193 11.77 -0.87 9.52
N ALA A 194 11.77 -1.62 8.40
CA ALA A 194 12.37 -2.95 8.35
C ALA A 194 13.90 -2.93 8.55
N THR A 195 14.56 -1.83 8.21
CA THR A 195 16.02 -1.66 8.31
C THR A 195 16.44 -0.55 9.27
N GLN A 196 15.56 0.42 9.52
CA GLN A 196 15.77 1.55 10.43
C GLN A 196 14.60 1.62 11.43
N PRO A 197 14.51 0.66 12.37
CA PRO A 197 13.41 0.61 13.33
C PRO A 197 13.47 1.81 14.28
N SER A 198 12.35 2.51 14.43
CA SER A 198 12.17 3.55 15.45
C SER A 198 11.81 2.92 16.80
N GLU A 199 12.31 3.51 17.88
CA GLU A 199 12.11 3.03 19.26
C GLU A 199 10.64 2.81 19.63
N PHE A 200 9.74 3.64 19.09
CA PHE A 200 8.31 3.61 19.39
C PHE A 200 7.46 2.72 18.46
N LEU A 201 8.08 1.91 17.58
CA LEU A 201 7.40 1.08 16.58
C LEU A 201 7.89 -0.38 16.58
N LEU A 202 8.13 -0.95 17.76
CA LEU A 202 8.77 -2.26 17.90
C LEU A 202 8.02 -3.41 17.18
N ASP A 203 6.72 -3.58 17.46
CA ASP A 203 5.88 -4.59 16.81
C ASP A 203 5.78 -4.33 15.30
N TYR A 204 5.49 -3.10 14.89
CA TYR A 204 5.39 -2.72 13.49
C TYR A 204 6.68 -3.00 12.70
N ALA A 205 7.81 -2.49 13.15
CA ALA A 205 9.10 -2.61 12.47
C ALA A 205 9.50 -4.09 12.28
N SER A 206 9.28 -4.92 13.32
CA SER A 206 9.53 -6.37 13.24
C SER A 206 8.63 -7.05 12.19
N THR A 207 7.35 -6.66 12.06
CA THR A 207 6.50 -7.18 10.96
C THR A 207 6.98 -6.75 9.59
N LYS A 208 7.52 -5.53 9.43
CA LYS A 208 8.05 -5.05 8.15
C LYS A 208 9.33 -5.78 7.75
N ALA A 209 10.20 -6.09 8.70
CA ALA A 209 11.33 -6.99 8.47
C ALA A 209 10.87 -8.41 8.06
N ALA A 210 9.83 -8.95 8.71
CA ALA A 210 9.24 -10.23 8.35
C ALA A 210 8.67 -10.22 6.92
N ILE A 211 7.92 -9.18 6.52
CA ILE A 211 7.40 -9.00 5.15
C ILE A 211 8.55 -8.99 4.13
N THR A 212 9.64 -8.27 4.42
CA THR A 212 10.83 -8.23 3.55
C THR A 212 11.43 -9.62 3.34
N ASN A 213 11.61 -10.38 4.42
CA ASN A 213 12.17 -11.74 4.34
C ASN A 213 11.20 -12.71 3.65
N PHE A 214 9.92 -12.65 3.98
CA PHE A 214 8.86 -13.45 3.37
C PHE A 214 8.82 -13.25 1.85
N THR A 215 8.90 -12.00 1.39
CA THR A 215 8.95 -11.64 -0.04
C THR A 215 10.10 -12.35 -0.74
N LYS A 216 11.31 -12.27 -0.19
CA LYS A 216 12.52 -12.90 -0.74
C LYS A 216 12.42 -14.42 -0.77
N GLY A 217 11.87 -15.01 0.29
CA GLY A 217 11.65 -16.46 0.39
C GLY A 217 10.62 -16.95 -0.62
N LEU A 218 9.46 -16.30 -0.67
CA LEU A 218 8.38 -16.68 -1.57
C LEU A 218 8.78 -16.51 -3.05
N ALA A 219 9.49 -15.43 -3.39
CA ALA A 219 10.01 -15.22 -4.74
C ALA A 219 10.78 -16.43 -5.27
N LYS A 220 11.69 -16.99 -4.45
CA LYS A 220 12.45 -18.19 -4.80
C LYS A 220 11.56 -19.42 -4.96
N GLN A 221 10.57 -19.57 -4.08
CA GLN A 221 9.67 -20.72 -4.08
C GLN A 221 8.77 -20.77 -5.32
N VAL A 222 8.34 -19.62 -5.84
CA VAL A 222 7.36 -19.55 -6.93
C VAL A 222 7.97 -19.20 -8.29
N ALA A 223 9.28 -18.97 -8.36
CA ALA A 223 9.99 -18.63 -9.60
C ALA A 223 9.78 -19.68 -10.71
N ALA A 224 9.82 -20.97 -10.37
CA ALA A 224 9.59 -22.06 -11.33
C ALA A 224 8.15 -22.06 -11.92
N LYS A 225 7.21 -21.34 -11.29
CA LYS A 225 5.83 -21.14 -11.79
C LYS A 225 5.70 -19.90 -12.68
N GLY A 226 6.80 -19.15 -12.90
CA GLY A 226 6.78 -17.89 -13.63
C GLY A 226 6.08 -16.75 -12.88
N ILE A 227 6.01 -16.80 -11.55
CA ILE A 227 5.39 -15.76 -10.72
C ILE A 227 6.49 -14.91 -10.09
N ARG A 228 6.35 -13.58 -10.14
CA ARG A 228 7.29 -12.64 -9.50
C ARG A 228 6.73 -12.18 -8.15
N VAL A 229 7.61 -12.03 -7.16
CA VAL A 229 7.22 -11.55 -5.82
C VAL A 229 8.20 -10.47 -5.39
N ASN A 230 7.74 -9.24 -5.21
CA ASN A 230 8.58 -8.10 -4.87
C ASN A 230 7.95 -7.31 -3.72
N ALA A 231 8.73 -6.38 -3.15
CA ALA A 231 8.23 -5.47 -2.12
C ALA A 231 8.57 -4.01 -2.43
N VAL A 232 7.75 -3.12 -1.90
CA VAL A 232 7.98 -1.67 -1.88
C VAL A 232 8.23 -1.26 -0.43
N ALA A 233 9.26 -0.46 -0.19
CA ALA A 233 9.68 0.06 1.12
C ALA A 233 9.52 1.59 1.17
N PRO A 234 8.33 2.09 1.54
CA PRO A 234 8.11 3.52 1.75
C PRO A 234 8.93 4.07 2.92
N GLY A 235 9.35 5.33 2.80
CA GLY A 235 9.75 6.18 3.93
C GLY A 235 8.53 6.83 4.60
N PRO A 236 8.60 8.10 5.03
CA PRO A 236 7.44 8.81 5.58
C PRO A 236 6.48 9.26 4.46
N PHE A 237 5.30 8.65 4.40
CA PHE A 237 4.23 9.05 3.49
C PHE A 237 3.03 9.60 4.25
N TRP A 238 2.42 10.65 3.68
CA TRP A 238 1.25 11.30 4.24
C TRP A 238 -0.01 10.45 3.99
N THR A 239 -0.43 9.69 5.01
CA THR A 239 -1.55 8.73 4.94
C THR A 239 -2.30 8.70 6.27
N PRO A 240 -3.57 8.26 6.31
CA PRO A 240 -4.37 8.20 7.56
C PRO A 240 -3.71 7.42 8.70
N LEU A 241 -2.94 6.38 8.35
CA LEU A 241 -2.18 5.55 9.28
C LEU A 241 -1.30 6.35 10.26
N GLN A 242 -0.76 7.51 9.85
CA GLN A 242 0.14 8.29 10.68
C GLN A 242 -0.61 9.04 11.79
N PRO A 243 -1.59 9.93 11.50
CA PRO A 243 -2.36 10.61 12.54
C PRO A 243 -3.33 9.70 13.31
N SER A 244 -3.64 8.50 12.83
CA SER A 244 -4.52 7.53 13.50
C SER A 244 -3.80 6.63 14.53
N GLY A 245 -2.65 7.08 15.05
CA GLY A 245 -1.86 6.38 16.06
C GLY A 245 -0.56 5.75 15.55
N GLY A 246 -0.27 5.80 14.25
CA GLY A 246 1.01 5.33 13.72
C GLY A 246 2.20 6.22 14.11
N GLN A 247 1.95 7.52 14.34
CA GLN A 247 2.91 8.45 14.93
C GLN A 247 2.35 9.03 16.23
N PRO A 248 3.20 9.35 17.20
CA PRO A 248 2.84 10.27 18.28
C PRO A 248 2.34 11.61 17.72
N GLN A 249 1.30 12.20 18.31
CA GLN A 249 0.64 13.40 17.76
C GLN A 249 1.56 14.63 17.69
N GLU A 250 2.55 14.70 18.57
CA GLU A 250 3.59 15.71 18.58
C GLU A 250 4.56 15.60 17.39
N LYS A 251 4.66 14.45 16.73
CA LYS A 251 5.49 14.25 15.53
C LYS A 251 4.77 14.56 14.23
N ILE A 252 3.43 14.66 14.23
CA ILE A 252 2.63 14.96 13.03
C ILE A 252 2.98 16.31 12.41
N PRO A 253 3.12 17.43 13.16
CA PRO A 253 3.40 18.73 12.56
C PRO A 253 4.71 18.78 11.77
N THR A 254 5.73 18.06 12.19
CA THR A 254 7.06 18.04 11.54
C THR A 254 7.29 16.82 10.67
N PHE A 255 6.25 16.02 10.41
CA PHE A 255 6.37 14.70 9.77
C PHE A 255 7.06 14.79 8.41
N GLY A 256 8.16 14.05 8.22
CA GLY A 256 8.95 14.03 6.97
C GLY A 256 9.92 15.20 6.83
N GLY A 257 9.97 16.15 7.78
CA GLY A 257 10.93 17.25 7.79
C GLY A 257 12.39 16.82 8.01
N GLU A 258 12.61 15.62 8.52
CA GLU A 258 13.91 15.00 8.72
C GLU A 258 14.53 14.48 7.41
N THR A 259 13.71 14.19 6.39
CA THR A 259 14.18 13.65 5.10
C THR A 259 15.13 14.58 4.37
N VAL A 260 15.83 14.09 3.34
CA VAL A 260 16.66 14.93 2.46
C VAL A 260 15.78 15.95 1.72
N PHE A 261 14.55 15.57 1.35
CA PHE A 261 13.59 16.45 0.67
C PHE A 261 12.81 17.38 1.60
N LYS A 262 12.98 17.28 2.92
CA LYS A 262 12.35 18.13 3.93
C LYS A 262 10.81 18.15 3.88
N ARG A 263 10.21 17.06 3.36
CA ARG A 263 8.77 16.84 3.31
C ARG A 263 8.46 15.34 3.33
N PRO A 264 7.25 14.93 3.73
CA PRO A 264 6.80 13.58 3.50
C PRO A 264 6.53 13.35 2.00
N GLY A 265 6.56 12.09 1.59
CA GLY A 265 6.03 11.68 0.30
C GLY A 265 4.49 11.76 0.29
N GLN A 266 3.90 12.03 -0.87
CA GLN A 266 2.48 11.81 -1.12
C GLN A 266 2.26 10.44 -1.75
N PRO A 267 1.15 9.74 -1.45
CA PRO A 267 0.88 8.41 -2.01
C PRO A 267 1.01 8.31 -3.54
N ALA A 268 0.66 9.38 -4.28
CA ALA A 268 0.84 9.50 -5.73
C ALA A 268 2.28 9.13 -6.19
N GLU A 269 3.29 9.46 -5.39
CA GLU A 269 4.71 9.27 -5.72
C GLU A 269 5.14 7.78 -5.66
N LEU A 270 4.34 6.90 -5.06
CA LEU A 270 4.62 5.46 -5.00
C LEU A 270 3.97 4.66 -6.13
N ALA A 271 2.85 5.14 -6.67
CA ALA A 271 2.08 4.42 -7.68
C ALA A 271 2.93 3.95 -8.88
N PRO A 272 3.89 4.73 -9.42
CA PRO A 272 4.75 4.27 -10.52
C PRO A 272 5.55 2.99 -10.21
N ILE A 273 6.00 2.80 -8.96
CA ILE A 273 6.76 1.62 -8.54
C ILE A 273 5.85 0.39 -8.54
N TYR A 274 4.64 0.50 -8.01
CA TYR A 274 3.68 -0.61 -8.03
C TYR A 274 3.33 -1.01 -9.47
N VAL A 275 3.12 -0.05 -10.38
CA VAL A 275 2.87 -0.36 -11.79
C VAL A 275 4.07 -1.04 -12.44
N LEU A 276 5.29 -0.54 -12.22
CA LEU A 276 6.52 -1.18 -12.72
C LEU A 276 6.57 -2.65 -12.26
N LEU A 277 6.39 -2.91 -10.96
CA LEU A 277 6.49 -4.24 -10.40
C LEU A 277 5.36 -5.18 -10.86
N ALA A 278 4.17 -4.65 -11.16
CA ALA A 278 3.07 -5.45 -11.71
C ALA A 278 3.23 -5.74 -13.21
N SER A 279 3.77 -4.79 -13.98
CA SER A 279 3.94 -4.85 -15.43
C SER A 279 4.97 -5.91 -15.85
N GLN A 280 4.86 -6.40 -17.08
CA GLN A 280 5.85 -7.32 -17.66
C GLN A 280 7.18 -6.64 -18.01
N GLU A 281 7.24 -5.30 -17.98
CA GLU A 281 8.49 -4.55 -18.15
C GLU A 281 9.54 -4.89 -17.07
N SER A 282 9.10 -5.43 -15.92
CA SER A 282 9.95 -5.89 -14.82
C SER A 282 10.14 -7.41 -14.80
N SER A 283 10.19 -8.05 -15.98
CA SER A 283 10.29 -9.52 -16.13
C SER A 283 11.48 -10.17 -15.42
N TYR A 284 12.57 -9.43 -15.22
CA TYR A 284 13.77 -9.88 -14.49
C TYR A 284 13.84 -9.42 -13.03
N VAL A 285 12.76 -8.83 -12.50
CA VAL A 285 12.69 -8.31 -11.13
C VAL A 285 11.83 -9.25 -10.27
N THR A 286 12.47 -10.00 -9.38
CA THR A 286 11.81 -10.85 -8.38
C THR A 286 12.66 -10.98 -7.13
N GLY A 287 12.05 -10.99 -5.95
CA GLY A 287 12.73 -10.99 -4.66
C GLY A 287 13.32 -9.65 -4.25
N GLU A 288 13.00 -8.58 -4.99
CA GLU A 288 13.57 -7.26 -4.78
C GLU A 288 12.73 -6.38 -3.85
N VAL A 289 13.38 -5.40 -3.22
CA VAL A 289 12.76 -4.41 -2.34
C VAL A 289 13.07 -3.02 -2.87
N TYR A 290 12.06 -2.31 -3.37
CA TYR A 290 12.20 -0.99 -3.96
C TYR A 290 11.90 0.09 -2.92
N GLY A 291 12.91 0.89 -2.57
CA GLY A 291 12.76 2.01 -1.64
C GLY A 291 12.29 3.28 -2.33
N ALA A 292 11.37 4.01 -1.68
CA ALA A 292 11.08 5.40 -1.98
C ALA A 292 10.99 6.15 -0.65
N THR A 293 12.06 6.85 -0.28
CA THR A 293 12.28 7.26 1.13
C THR A 293 12.64 8.73 1.30
N GLY A 294 12.59 9.53 0.23
CA GLY A 294 13.03 10.93 0.30
C GLY A 294 14.50 11.10 0.69
N GLY A 295 15.34 10.12 0.34
CA GLY A 295 16.78 10.12 0.61
C GLY A 295 17.22 9.52 1.95
N MET A 296 16.34 8.79 2.64
CA MET A 296 16.64 8.16 3.93
C MET A 296 17.14 6.71 3.83
N GLY A 297 17.02 6.09 2.65
CA GLY A 297 17.21 4.65 2.44
C GLY A 297 18.64 4.24 2.14
#